data_AF-A0A7Z2SNN0-F1
#
_entry.id   AF-A0A7Z2SNN0-F1
#
_cell.length_a   1.000
_cell.length_b   1.000
_cell.length_c   1.000
_cell.angle_alpha   90.00
_cell.angle_beta   90.00
_cell.angle_gamma   90.00
#
_symmetry.space_group_name_H-M   'P 1'
#
loop_
_entity.id
_entity.type
_entity.pdbx_description
1 polymer ?
#
loop_
_entity_poly.entity_id
_entity_poly.type
_entity_poly.pdbx_seq_one_letter_code
_entity_poly.pdbx_strand_id
1 'polypeptide(L)'
;MAKHRGRGIASINYPIGMNLGGDPSQALVHSNPSGKFTVSLSSIDLGQGMKSVTRQICAETLGVPVEDVYVDTADSDTGPHCMGSFASRGTHRVGNAVMAAAKEARGVMMEAAAEELEVNAADLDTDGRGNIHVKGAPHRSISTKDVAIAAQFKQGKTISGRGIFLVPLSEVNPETGEMSPATCYAHACLVAEVEVDDETGEVAMVRMDSAYELGRALNPRLVEQQLVGGAWMGVSHALFETPEPYYPDPAHGPRDFVEYLMPGPGDICPHDIAVLERPAADGPFGAKGPGEMCANPVLPAVANAIFNAVGVRMDELPITPEKVLRAIKAQGGARPQARR
;
A
#
# COMPACT_ATOMS: atom_id res chain seq x y z
N MET A 1 -39.88 -11.91 12.58
CA MET A 1 -38.55 -11.66 11.99
C MET A 1 -38.65 -10.55 10.97
N ALA A 2 -38.34 -9.30 11.37
CA ALA A 2 -38.24 -8.20 10.43
C ALA A 2 -36.77 -7.86 10.20
N LYS A 3 -36.36 -7.89 8.94
CA LYS A 3 -35.01 -7.51 8.55
C LYS A 3 -34.98 -6.07 8.12
N HIS A 4 -34.09 -5.29 8.72
CA HIS A 4 -33.99 -3.85 8.50
C HIS A 4 -32.71 -3.53 7.76
N ARG A 5 -32.81 -2.80 6.65
CA ARG A 5 -31.65 -2.37 5.87
C ARG A 5 -31.21 -0.98 6.26
N GLY A 6 -29.91 -0.81 6.45
CA GLY A 6 -29.31 0.49 6.76
C GLY A 6 -28.08 0.78 5.91
N ARG A 7 -27.81 2.06 5.71
CA ARG A 7 -26.60 2.56 5.06
C ARG A 7 -25.84 3.48 6.00
N GLY A 8 -24.53 3.31 6.04
CA GLY A 8 -23.62 4.12 6.84
C GLY A 8 -22.44 4.57 6.02
N ILE A 9 -22.00 5.80 6.25
CA ILE A 9 -20.85 6.40 5.59
C ILE A 9 -19.75 6.65 6.63
N ALA A 10 -18.49 6.51 6.21
CA ALA A 10 -17.35 7.00 6.96
C ALA A 10 -16.28 7.54 6.01
N SER A 11 -15.51 8.50 6.50
CA SER A 11 -14.34 9.02 5.80
C SER A 11 -13.16 9.08 6.75
N ILE A 12 -11.96 8.85 6.22
CA ILE A 12 -10.71 8.88 6.98
C ILE A 12 -9.63 9.63 6.23
N ASN A 13 -8.67 10.13 6.98
CA ASN A 13 -7.35 10.51 6.53
C ASN A 13 -6.31 9.58 7.16
N TYR A 14 -5.33 9.14 6.37
CA TYR A 14 -4.33 8.19 6.82
C TYR A 14 -2.92 8.72 6.50
N PRO A 15 -2.05 8.94 7.49
CA PRO A 15 -0.68 9.37 7.25
C PRO A 15 0.13 8.21 6.66
N ILE A 16 1.00 8.50 5.69
CA ILE A 16 1.91 7.51 5.14
C ILE A 16 3.25 7.60 5.87
N GLY A 17 3.74 6.46 6.34
CA GLY A 17 5.01 6.23 7.01
C GLY A 17 5.06 6.58 8.49
N MET A 18 6.26 6.55 9.06
CA MET A 18 6.43 6.80 10.50
C MET A 18 6.02 8.23 10.85
N ASN A 19 5.14 8.35 11.83
CA ASN A 19 4.81 9.65 12.40
C ASN A 19 6.07 10.29 13.00
N LEU A 20 6.20 11.60 12.85
CA LEU A 20 7.36 12.41 13.26
C LEU A 20 8.64 12.16 12.45
N GLY A 21 8.61 11.34 11.40
CA GLY A 21 9.79 11.12 10.55
C GLY A 21 10.88 10.30 11.24
N GLY A 22 12.14 10.58 10.94
CA GLY A 22 13.25 9.68 11.28
C GLY A 22 13.11 8.34 10.56
N ASP A 23 12.69 8.41 9.28
CA ASP A 23 12.14 7.26 8.54
C ASP A 23 12.97 6.93 7.29
N PRO A 24 14.19 6.36 7.44
CA PRO A 24 15.07 6.05 6.31
C PRO A 24 14.70 4.74 5.58
N SER A 25 15.01 4.70 4.30
CA SER A 25 15.19 3.45 3.55
C SER A 25 16.28 3.59 2.51
N GLN A 26 17.02 2.51 2.32
CA GLN A 26 18.10 2.42 1.35
C GLN A 26 17.83 1.34 0.31
N ALA A 27 18.48 1.47 -0.85
CA ALA A 27 18.45 0.51 -1.93
C ALA A 27 19.79 0.47 -2.66
N LEU A 28 20.14 -0.69 -3.21
CA LEU A 28 21.24 -0.85 -4.16
C LEU A 28 20.68 -1.39 -5.47
N VAL A 29 21.19 -0.92 -6.60
CA VAL A 29 20.87 -1.41 -7.94
C VAL A 29 22.17 -1.69 -8.67
N HIS A 30 22.29 -2.85 -9.33
CA HIS A 30 23.45 -3.15 -10.17
C HIS A 30 23.07 -4.03 -11.36
N SER A 31 23.78 -3.88 -12.48
CA SER A 31 23.64 -4.75 -13.64
C SER A 31 24.50 -6.00 -13.52
N ASN A 32 24.09 -7.07 -14.16
CA ASN A 32 24.96 -8.19 -14.54
C ASN A 32 25.43 -8.05 -16.00
N PRO A 33 26.41 -8.86 -16.47
CA PRO A 33 26.92 -8.77 -17.84
C PRO A 33 25.87 -9.07 -18.94
N SER A 34 24.70 -9.59 -18.58
CA SER A 34 23.61 -9.86 -19.54
C SER A 34 22.68 -8.67 -19.78
N GLY A 35 22.95 -7.50 -19.19
CA GLY A 35 22.11 -6.31 -19.32
C GLY A 35 20.88 -6.31 -18.40
N LYS A 36 20.84 -7.22 -17.42
CA LYS A 36 19.76 -7.33 -16.43
C LYS A 36 20.19 -6.72 -15.11
N PHE A 37 19.24 -6.27 -14.32
CA PHE A 37 19.48 -5.51 -13.09
C PHE A 37 18.96 -6.25 -11.87
N THR A 38 19.69 -6.16 -10.77
CA THR A 38 19.26 -6.63 -9.46
C THR A 38 19.10 -5.44 -8.53
N VAL A 39 17.93 -5.34 -7.89
CA VAL A 39 17.64 -4.42 -6.80
C VAL A 39 17.82 -5.18 -5.48
N SER A 40 18.71 -4.71 -4.61
CA SER A 40 18.91 -5.27 -3.27
C SER A 40 18.29 -4.35 -2.21
N LEU A 41 17.47 -4.94 -1.33
CA LEU A 41 16.69 -4.27 -0.28
C LEU A 41 16.70 -5.11 1.01
N SER A 42 16.39 -4.50 2.16
CA SER A 42 16.07 -5.26 3.39
C SER A 42 14.58 -5.17 3.77
N SER A 43 13.73 -4.69 2.86
CA SER A 43 12.29 -4.52 3.13
C SER A 43 11.54 -5.84 2.91
N ILE A 44 10.59 -6.19 3.77
CA ILE A 44 9.91 -7.50 3.70
C ILE A 44 8.60 -7.42 2.90
N ASP A 45 8.46 -8.27 1.88
CA ASP A 45 7.19 -8.49 1.21
C ASP A 45 6.39 -9.54 1.99
N LEU A 46 5.27 -9.11 2.57
CA LEU A 46 4.35 -9.90 3.39
C LEU A 46 3.13 -10.38 2.58
N GLY A 47 3.12 -10.14 1.26
CA GLY A 47 1.99 -10.41 0.38
C GLY A 47 1.37 -9.14 -0.23
N GLN A 48 1.72 -7.96 0.26
CA GLN A 48 1.26 -6.67 -0.28
C GLN A 48 1.84 -6.33 -1.66
N GLY A 49 2.80 -7.12 -2.16
CA GLY A 49 3.34 -7.01 -3.52
C GLY A 49 4.47 -5.99 -3.66
N MET A 50 5.21 -5.74 -2.59
CA MET A 50 6.32 -4.79 -2.59
C MET A 50 7.41 -5.15 -3.60
N LYS A 51 7.74 -6.43 -3.77
CA LYS A 51 8.71 -6.88 -4.79
C LYS A 51 8.30 -6.45 -6.19
N SER A 52 7.02 -6.58 -6.52
CA SER A 52 6.48 -6.21 -7.82
C SER A 52 6.52 -4.68 -8.03
N VAL A 53 6.15 -3.92 -7.00
CA VAL A 53 6.12 -2.46 -7.08
C VAL A 53 7.53 -1.87 -7.18
N THR A 54 8.49 -2.32 -6.37
CA THR A 54 9.88 -1.82 -6.45
C THR A 54 10.56 -2.23 -7.75
N ARG A 55 10.24 -3.42 -8.27
CA ARG A 55 10.67 -3.87 -9.61
C ARG A 55 10.19 -2.93 -10.71
N GLN A 56 8.90 -2.57 -10.71
CA GLN A 56 8.32 -1.63 -11.67
C GLN A 56 8.95 -0.24 -11.56
N ILE A 57 9.14 0.25 -10.33
CA ILE A 57 9.79 1.56 -10.09
C ILE A 57 11.21 1.57 -10.66
N CYS A 58 12.00 0.52 -10.40
CA CYS A 58 13.36 0.41 -10.90
C CYS A 58 13.39 0.34 -12.43
N ALA A 59 12.57 -0.53 -13.03
CA ALA A 59 12.51 -0.71 -14.48
C ALA A 59 12.12 0.59 -15.21
N GLU A 60 11.07 1.26 -14.75
CA GLU A 60 10.64 2.56 -15.28
C GLU A 60 11.74 3.61 -15.13
N THR A 61 12.42 3.64 -13.98
CA THR A 61 13.49 4.61 -13.73
C THR A 61 14.72 4.36 -14.59
N LEU A 62 15.09 3.10 -14.82
CA LEU A 62 16.20 2.70 -15.68
C LEU A 62 15.86 2.88 -17.18
N GLY A 63 14.59 2.72 -17.54
CA GLY A 63 14.13 2.68 -18.93
C GLY A 63 14.33 1.33 -19.59
N VAL A 64 14.11 0.24 -18.85
CA VAL A 64 14.32 -1.15 -19.31
C VAL A 64 13.06 -1.99 -19.10
N PRO A 65 12.93 -3.15 -19.77
CA PRO A 65 11.81 -4.05 -19.54
C PRO A 65 11.73 -4.50 -18.08
N VAL A 66 10.53 -4.62 -17.52
CA VAL A 66 10.34 -5.03 -16.12
C VAL A 66 10.88 -6.43 -15.88
N GLU A 67 10.80 -7.32 -16.88
CA GLU A 67 11.34 -8.68 -16.87
C GLU A 67 12.85 -8.74 -16.67
N ASP A 68 13.58 -7.67 -17.03
CA ASP A 68 15.04 -7.57 -16.88
C ASP A 68 15.48 -7.03 -15.51
N VAL A 69 14.53 -6.69 -14.64
CA VAL A 69 14.80 -6.30 -13.26
C VAL A 69 14.42 -7.43 -12.31
N TYR A 70 15.35 -7.81 -11.42
CA TYR A 70 15.14 -8.74 -10.33
C TYR A 70 15.18 -7.98 -9.00
N VAL A 71 14.42 -8.45 -8.01
CA VAL A 71 14.41 -7.86 -6.67
C VAL A 71 14.81 -8.93 -5.67
N ASP A 72 15.95 -8.70 -5.03
CA ASP A 72 16.45 -9.45 -3.91
C ASP A 72 16.17 -8.68 -2.61
N THR A 73 15.54 -9.34 -1.64
CA THR A 73 15.11 -8.66 -0.41
C THR A 73 14.95 -9.60 0.76
N ALA A 74 14.84 -9.02 1.96
CA ALA A 74 14.70 -9.69 3.25
C ALA A 74 15.97 -10.44 3.70
N ASP A 75 17.14 -9.89 3.34
CA ASP A 75 18.44 -10.34 3.82
C ASP A 75 19.19 -9.14 4.42
N SER A 76 19.61 -9.28 5.68
CA SER A 76 20.37 -8.25 6.41
C SER A 76 21.88 -8.31 6.14
N ASP A 77 22.38 -9.45 5.63
CA ASP A 77 23.80 -9.61 5.31
C ASP A 77 24.15 -8.94 3.98
N THR A 78 23.18 -8.86 3.06
CA THR A 78 23.37 -8.37 1.69
C THR A 78 22.54 -7.12 1.36
N GLY A 79 21.44 -6.87 2.07
CA GLY A 79 20.56 -5.73 1.83
C GLY A 79 20.96 -4.47 2.63
N PRO A 80 20.76 -3.26 2.06
CA PRO A 80 21.02 -2.02 2.77
C PRO A 80 19.87 -1.67 3.75
N HIS A 81 20.14 -0.77 4.70
CA HIS A 81 19.25 -0.50 5.83
C HIS A 81 17.82 -0.10 5.42
N CYS A 82 16.83 -0.69 6.09
CA CYS A 82 15.42 -0.30 6.03
C CYS A 82 14.79 -0.41 7.43
N MET A 83 13.89 0.51 7.76
CA MET A 83 13.13 0.47 9.01
C MET A 83 12.18 -0.74 9.10
N GLY A 84 11.69 -1.25 7.97
CA GLY A 84 10.78 -2.39 7.89
C GLY A 84 9.50 -2.10 7.10
N SER A 85 8.57 -3.06 7.14
CA SER A 85 7.29 -3.06 6.42
C SER A 85 6.12 -2.81 7.37
N PHE A 86 5.79 -1.54 7.61
CA PHE A 86 4.68 -1.07 8.45
C PHE A 86 4.30 0.37 8.06
N ALA A 87 3.28 0.96 8.68
CA ALA A 87 2.83 2.35 8.46
C ALA A 87 2.60 2.70 6.97
N SER A 88 2.26 1.71 6.16
CA SER A 88 2.02 1.83 4.72
C SER A 88 3.18 2.52 3.97
N ARG A 89 4.39 2.41 4.52
CA ARG A 89 5.56 3.18 4.08
C ARG A 89 6.25 2.62 2.85
N GLY A 90 6.07 1.32 2.59
CA GLY A 90 6.88 0.55 1.63
C GLY A 90 6.95 1.20 0.25
N THR A 91 5.81 1.42 -0.40
CA THR A 91 5.75 2.06 -1.72
C THR A 91 6.43 3.42 -1.73
N HIS A 92 6.21 4.25 -0.70
CA HIS A 92 6.72 5.62 -0.69
C HIS A 92 8.22 5.67 -0.35
N ARG A 93 8.64 5.13 0.79
CA ARG A 93 10.02 5.25 1.30
C ARG A 93 10.98 4.36 0.52
N VAL A 94 10.64 3.07 0.43
CA VAL A 94 11.49 2.08 -0.25
C VAL A 94 11.46 2.35 -1.75
N GLY A 95 10.29 2.69 -2.31
CA GLY A 95 10.19 3.06 -3.72
C GLY A 95 11.02 4.29 -4.09
N ASN A 96 11.05 5.33 -3.25
CA ASN A 96 11.94 6.49 -3.48
C ASN A 96 13.41 6.12 -3.38
N ALA A 97 13.80 5.27 -2.42
CA ALA A 97 15.18 4.79 -2.31
C ALA A 97 15.60 4.00 -3.56
N VAL A 98 14.73 3.13 -4.08
CA VAL A 98 14.94 2.40 -5.34
C VAL A 98 15.04 3.34 -6.52
N MET A 99 14.16 4.33 -6.62
CA MET A 99 14.21 5.34 -7.69
C MET A 99 15.51 6.15 -7.63
N ALA A 100 16.03 6.47 -6.45
CA ALA A 100 17.33 7.14 -6.31
C ALA A 100 18.50 6.24 -6.78
N ALA A 101 18.54 4.99 -6.34
CA ALA A 101 19.56 4.03 -6.76
C ALA A 101 19.52 3.76 -8.27
N ALA A 102 18.33 3.60 -8.84
CA ALA A 102 18.14 3.39 -10.26
C ALA A 102 18.52 4.62 -11.10
N LYS A 103 18.31 5.85 -10.61
CA LYS A 103 18.77 7.07 -11.28
C LYS A 103 20.29 7.13 -11.40
N GLU A 104 21.00 6.79 -10.32
CA GLU A 104 22.48 6.73 -10.35
C GLU A 104 22.96 5.63 -11.31
N ALA A 105 22.40 4.42 -11.22
CA ALA A 105 22.73 3.33 -12.14
C ALA A 105 22.43 3.68 -13.61
N ARG A 106 21.31 4.37 -13.89
CA ARG A 106 20.98 4.86 -15.23
C ARG A 106 22.02 5.86 -15.74
N GLY A 107 22.53 6.75 -14.88
CA GLY A 107 23.60 7.67 -15.24
C GLY A 107 24.82 6.93 -15.80
N VAL A 108 25.30 5.93 -15.06
CA VAL A 108 26.44 5.10 -15.49
C VAL A 108 26.13 4.34 -16.79
N MET A 109 24.91 3.82 -16.92
CA MET A 109 24.47 3.15 -18.15
C MET A 109 24.47 4.08 -19.36
N MET A 110 23.97 5.31 -19.22
CA MET A 110 23.95 6.28 -20.31
C MET A 110 25.36 6.74 -20.70
N GLU A 111 26.26 6.91 -19.74
CA GLU A 111 27.67 7.22 -20.02
C GLU A 111 28.37 6.09 -20.77
N ALA A 112 28.15 4.84 -20.35
CA ALA A 112 28.71 3.68 -21.05
C ALA A 112 28.18 3.54 -22.49
N ALA A 113 26.89 3.81 -22.70
CA ALA A 113 26.27 3.82 -24.02
C ALA A 113 26.80 4.97 -24.90
N ALA A 114 27.03 6.14 -24.30
CA ALA A 114 27.53 7.33 -24.99
C ALA A 114 28.94 7.13 -25.54
N GLU A 115 29.81 6.41 -24.81
CA GLU A 115 31.13 6.03 -25.29
C GLU A 115 31.06 5.10 -26.51
N GLU A 116 30.20 4.08 -26.50
CA GLU A 116 30.07 3.15 -27.64
C GLU A 116 29.42 3.81 -28.87
N LEU A 117 28.53 4.77 -28.66
CA LEU A 117 27.85 5.49 -29.74
C LEU A 117 28.56 6.78 -30.19
N GLU A 118 29.65 7.17 -29.51
CA GLU A 118 30.40 8.41 -29.74
C GLU A 118 29.48 9.66 -29.74
N VAL A 119 28.65 9.80 -28.70
CA VAL A 119 27.73 10.94 -28.51
C VAL A 119 27.78 11.47 -27.09
N ASN A 120 27.04 12.55 -26.81
CA ASN A 120 26.80 12.99 -25.44
C ASN A 120 25.71 12.13 -24.79
N ALA A 121 25.89 11.70 -23.54
CA ALA A 121 24.89 10.95 -22.79
C ALA A 121 23.55 11.69 -22.66
N ALA A 122 23.55 13.02 -22.65
CA ALA A 122 22.34 13.84 -22.63
C ALA A 122 21.49 13.71 -23.91
N ASP A 123 22.10 13.28 -25.02
CA ASP A 123 21.44 13.06 -26.32
C ASP A 123 20.90 11.63 -26.45
N LEU A 124 21.03 10.80 -25.41
CA LEU A 124 20.50 9.44 -25.40
C LEU A 124 19.13 9.37 -24.73
N ASP A 125 18.35 8.41 -25.19
CA ASP A 125 17.12 7.99 -24.53
C ASP A 125 16.97 6.47 -24.59
N THR A 126 16.13 5.95 -23.69
CA THR A 126 15.77 4.53 -23.62
C THR A 126 14.43 4.29 -24.27
N ASP A 127 14.30 3.21 -25.03
CA ASP A 127 13.01 2.83 -25.62
C ASP A 127 12.07 2.07 -24.65
N GLY A 128 12.55 1.77 -23.43
CA GLY A 128 11.83 0.96 -22.45
C GLY A 128 11.77 -0.54 -22.79
N ARG A 129 12.40 -0.95 -23.90
CA ARG A 129 12.33 -2.30 -24.50
C ARG A 129 13.70 -2.96 -24.61
N GLY A 130 14.70 -2.39 -23.94
CA GLY A 130 16.05 -2.93 -23.87
C GLY A 130 17.03 -2.29 -24.86
N ASN A 131 16.72 -1.13 -25.43
CA ASN A 131 17.66 -0.38 -26.25
C ASN A 131 17.79 1.07 -25.81
N ILE A 132 18.99 1.61 -26.07
CA ILE A 132 19.34 3.01 -25.90
C ILE A 132 19.61 3.58 -27.29
N HIS A 133 19.06 4.74 -27.61
CA HIS A 133 19.19 5.37 -28.93
C HIS A 133 19.49 6.86 -28.83
N VAL A 134 20.06 7.41 -29.91
CA VAL A 134 20.26 8.86 -30.03
C VAL A 134 18.93 9.56 -30.32
N LYS A 135 18.63 10.65 -29.61
CA LYS A 135 17.45 11.50 -29.85
C LYS A 135 17.47 12.05 -31.27
N GLY A 136 16.36 11.90 -31.99
CA GLY A 136 16.25 12.32 -33.39
C GLY A 136 16.94 11.39 -34.41
N ALA A 137 17.69 10.38 -33.97
CA ALA A 137 18.29 9.37 -34.84
C ALA A 137 18.13 7.95 -34.26
N PRO A 138 16.91 7.39 -34.20
CA PRO A 138 16.65 6.10 -33.55
C PRO A 138 17.39 4.90 -34.16
N HIS A 139 17.86 5.01 -35.40
CA HIS A 139 18.69 3.99 -36.07
C HIS A 139 20.11 3.92 -35.49
N ARG A 140 20.56 4.95 -34.76
CA ARG A 140 21.79 4.91 -33.95
C ARG A 140 21.41 4.45 -32.56
N SER A 141 21.47 3.14 -32.35
CA SER A 141 21.07 2.49 -31.12
C SER A 141 22.03 1.40 -30.69
N ILE A 142 22.00 1.08 -29.40
CA ILE A 142 22.74 -0.02 -28.79
C ILE A 142 21.83 -0.72 -27.76
N SER A 143 21.92 -2.05 -27.66
CA SER A 143 21.12 -2.78 -26.67
C SER A 143 21.67 -2.57 -25.26
N THR A 144 20.82 -2.62 -24.23
CA THR A 144 21.24 -2.54 -22.82
C THR A 144 22.22 -3.65 -22.44
N LYS A 145 22.08 -4.82 -23.07
CA LYS A 145 23.01 -5.94 -22.96
C LYS A 145 24.40 -5.59 -23.51
N ASP A 146 24.47 -5.02 -24.71
CA ASP A 146 25.76 -4.64 -25.31
C ASP A 146 26.44 -3.52 -24.53
N VAL A 147 25.65 -2.58 -23.98
CA VAL A 147 26.15 -1.54 -23.06
C VAL A 147 26.72 -2.16 -21.78
N ALA A 148 26.02 -3.12 -21.15
CA ALA A 148 26.51 -3.79 -19.96
C ALA A 148 27.81 -4.58 -20.23
N ILE A 149 27.90 -5.26 -21.38
CA ILE A 149 29.14 -5.94 -21.82
C ILE A 149 30.26 -4.92 -22.04
N ALA A 150 30.01 -3.84 -22.75
CA ALA A 150 31.00 -2.81 -23.03
C ALA A 150 31.50 -2.15 -21.72
N ALA A 151 30.58 -1.75 -20.85
CA ALA A 151 30.88 -1.20 -19.54
C ALA A 151 31.87 -2.10 -18.77
N GLN A 152 31.55 -3.39 -18.67
CA GLN A 152 32.33 -4.31 -17.85
C GLN A 152 33.66 -4.73 -18.48
N PHE A 153 33.66 -5.10 -19.76
CA PHE A 153 34.79 -5.76 -20.40
C PHE A 153 35.68 -4.83 -21.22
N LYS A 154 35.20 -3.64 -21.60
CA LYS A 154 35.99 -2.64 -22.34
C LYS A 154 36.32 -1.42 -21.48
N GLN A 155 35.34 -0.93 -20.73
CA GLN A 155 35.45 0.37 -20.03
C GLN A 155 35.84 0.23 -18.55
N GLY A 156 35.79 -0.98 -17.99
CA GLY A 156 36.12 -1.23 -16.57
C GLY A 156 35.11 -0.59 -15.59
N LYS A 157 33.85 -0.45 -16.00
CA LYS A 157 32.76 0.16 -15.23
C LYS A 157 31.76 -0.88 -14.76
N THR A 158 31.26 -0.69 -13.54
CA THR A 158 30.07 -1.39 -13.04
C THR A 158 28.88 -0.46 -13.17
N ILE A 159 27.84 -0.86 -13.90
CA ILE A 159 26.58 -0.11 -13.92
C ILE A 159 25.86 -0.39 -12.60
N SER A 160 26.02 0.51 -11.63
CA SER A 160 25.40 0.38 -10.32
C SER A 160 25.05 1.74 -9.73
N GLY A 161 24.18 1.72 -8.72
CA GLY A 161 23.75 2.90 -8.00
C GLY A 161 23.26 2.55 -6.59
N ARG A 162 23.31 3.54 -5.72
CA ARG A 162 22.84 3.48 -4.34
C ARG A 162 21.82 4.58 -4.11
N GLY A 163 20.85 4.29 -3.26
CA GLY A 163 19.76 5.21 -2.98
C GLY A 163 19.45 5.24 -1.51
N ILE A 164 19.14 6.43 -1.01
CA ILE A 164 18.55 6.63 0.29
C ILE A 164 17.39 7.62 0.15
N PHE A 165 16.29 7.34 0.84
CA PHE A 165 15.24 8.30 1.09
C PHE A 165 15.03 8.40 2.59
N LEU A 166 15.03 9.62 3.11
CA LEU A 166 14.85 9.91 4.53
C LEU A 166 13.81 11.01 4.67
N VAL A 167 12.77 10.72 5.46
CA VAL A 167 11.96 11.78 6.05
C VAL A 167 12.68 12.25 7.32
N PRO A 168 13.13 13.52 7.40
CA PRO A 168 13.79 14.04 8.58
C PRO A 168 12.90 13.91 9.82
N LEU A 169 13.53 13.76 10.98
CA LEU A 169 12.80 13.80 12.25
C LEU A 169 12.16 15.19 12.41
N SER A 170 10.87 15.23 12.68
CA SER A 170 10.16 16.42 13.13
C SER A 170 10.13 16.42 14.64
N GLU A 171 10.86 17.34 15.25
CA GLU A 171 10.74 17.60 16.68
C GLU A 171 9.37 18.20 16.99
N VAL A 172 8.88 17.94 18.21
CA VAL A 172 7.63 18.51 18.72
C VAL A 172 8.00 19.67 19.62
N ASN A 173 7.46 20.86 19.32
CA ASN A 173 7.58 21.98 20.24
C ASN A 173 6.83 21.65 21.56
N PRO A 174 7.51 21.58 22.72
CA PRO A 174 6.89 21.14 23.96
C PRO A 174 5.88 22.14 24.54
N GLU A 175 5.95 23.42 24.13
CA GLU A 175 5.04 24.47 24.61
C GLU A 175 3.79 24.58 23.74
N THR A 176 3.94 24.44 22.42
CA THR A 176 2.84 24.66 21.46
C THR A 176 2.26 23.38 20.87
N GLY A 177 2.99 22.26 20.95
CA GLY A 177 2.66 21.02 20.26
C GLY A 177 2.88 21.08 18.73
N GLU A 178 3.46 22.15 18.21
CA GLU A 178 3.72 22.30 16.77
C GLU A 178 4.74 21.27 16.28
N MET A 179 4.42 20.62 15.15
CA MET A 179 5.21 19.57 14.51
C MET A 179 4.76 19.37 13.06
N SER A 180 5.57 18.68 12.27
CA SER A 180 5.23 18.15 10.93
C SER A 180 5.17 16.62 11.00
N PRO A 181 4.03 16.04 11.43
CA PRO A 181 3.99 14.64 11.85
C PRO A 181 3.90 13.65 10.69
N ALA A 182 3.49 14.10 9.50
CA ALA A 182 3.30 13.24 8.34
C ALA A 182 3.82 13.91 7.06
N THR A 183 4.32 13.12 6.12
CA THR A 183 4.81 13.64 4.83
C THR A 183 3.71 13.79 3.80
N CYS A 184 2.82 12.80 3.74
CA CYS A 184 1.67 12.83 2.87
C CYS A 184 0.53 12.01 3.49
N TYR A 185 -0.68 12.35 3.08
CA TYR A 185 -1.91 11.67 3.50
C TYR A 185 -2.54 10.97 2.32
N ALA A 186 -3.13 9.82 2.59
CA ALA A 186 -4.12 9.20 1.74
C ALA A 186 -5.52 9.38 2.37
N HIS A 187 -6.55 9.31 1.55
CA HIS A 187 -7.92 9.54 2.00
C HIS A 187 -8.84 8.42 1.55
N ALA A 188 -9.84 8.10 2.36
CA ALA A 188 -10.86 7.15 1.97
C ALA A 188 -12.25 7.65 2.36
N CYS A 189 -13.24 7.27 1.57
CA CYS A 189 -14.65 7.32 1.93
C CYS A 189 -15.26 5.96 1.62
N LEU A 190 -16.03 5.41 2.56
CA LEU A 190 -16.71 4.13 2.40
C LEU A 190 -18.17 4.28 2.80
N VAL A 191 -19.05 3.69 1.99
CA VAL A 191 -20.45 3.47 2.30
C VAL A 191 -20.67 1.97 2.47
N ALA A 192 -21.18 1.56 3.62
CA ALA A 192 -21.59 0.20 3.92
C ALA A 192 -23.12 0.10 3.88
N GLU A 193 -23.66 -0.89 3.19
CA GLU A 193 -25.05 -1.32 3.32
C GLU A 193 -25.10 -2.62 4.12
N VAL A 194 -25.93 -2.66 5.16
CA VAL A 194 -26.13 -3.82 6.03
C VAL A 194 -27.60 -4.18 6.12
N GLU A 195 -27.87 -5.44 6.45
CA GLU A 195 -29.18 -5.93 6.86
C GLU A 195 -29.07 -6.44 8.30
N VAL A 196 -29.95 -5.94 9.19
CA VAL A 196 -29.98 -6.31 10.61
C VAL A 196 -31.27 -7.06 10.90
N ASP A 197 -31.15 -8.24 11.50
CA ASP A 197 -32.29 -9.01 11.98
C ASP A 197 -32.68 -8.57 13.40
N ASP A 198 -33.92 -8.10 13.59
CA ASP A 198 -34.36 -7.57 14.88
C ASP A 198 -34.72 -8.62 15.94
N GLU A 199 -34.76 -9.90 15.57
CA GLU A 199 -35.02 -11.01 16.49
C GLU A 199 -33.73 -11.69 16.96
N THR A 200 -32.69 -11.75 16.11
CA THR A 200 -31.40 -12.38 16.44
C THR A 200 -30.29 -11.37 16.73
N GLY A 201 -30.39 -10.14 16.21
CA GLY A 201 -29.34 -9.14 16.21
C GLY A 201 -28.25 -9.37 15.15
N GLU A 202 -28.38 -10.40 14.32
CA GLU A 202 -27.40 -10.70 13.27
C GLU A 202 -27.30 -9.54 12.27
N VAL A 203 -26.07 -9.23 11.87
CA VAL A 203 -25.74 -8.18 10.90
C VAL A 203 -25.10 -8.83 9.69
N ALA A 204 -25.76 -8.73 8.54
CA ALA A 204 -25.23 -9.19 7.26
C ALA A 204 -24.74 -8.01 6.42
N MET A 205 -23.54 -8.12 5.86
CA MET A 205 -23.03 -7.17 4.88
C MET A 205 -23.74 -7.38 3.54
N VAL A 206 -24.39 -6.33 3.03
CA VAL A 206 -25.12 -6.39 1.75
C VAL A 206 -24.22 -5.93 0.60
N ARG A 207 -23.50 -4.83 0.80
CA ARG A 207 -22.64 -4.19 -0.20
C ARG A 207 -21.71 -3.18 0.44
N MET A 208 -20.55 -2.97 -0.17
CA MET A 208 -19.68 -1.83 0.11
C MET A 208 -19.43 -1.02 -1.17
N ASP A 209 -19.38 0.28 -1.03
CA ASP A 209 -18.94 1.22 -2.07
C ASP A 209 -17.86 2.10 -1.48
N SER A 210 -16.69 2.20 -2.11
CA SER A 210 -15.60 3.02 -1.56
C SER A 210 -14.86 3.82 -2.61
N ALA A 211 -14.35 4.97 -2.18
CA ALA A 211 -13.43 5.80 -2.94
C ALA A 211 -12.14 5.99 -2.13
N TYR A 212 -11.01 5.67 -2.73
CA TYR A 212 -9.69 5.80 -2.11
C TYR A 212 -8.80 6.73 -2.93
N GLU A 213 -8.31 7.79 -2.30
CA GLU A 213 -7.23 8.61 -2.83
C GLU A 213 -5.88 8.07 -2.34
N LEU A 214 -5.02 7.65 -3.27
CA LEU A 214 -3.79 6.93 -2.94
C LEU A 214 -2.56 7.36 -3.76
N GLY A 215 -2.54 8.62 -4.20
CA GLY A 215 -1.47 9.13 -5.05
C GLY A 215 -1.63 8.63 -6.48
N ARG A 216 -0.59 7.99 -7.00
CA ARG A 216 -0.63 7.24 -8.26
C ARG A 216 -0.67 5.74 -7.99
N ALA A 217 -1.57 5.01 -8.66
CA ALA A 217 -1.67 3.57 -8.62
C ALA A 217 -0.59 2.94 -9.53
N LEU A 218 0.57 2.63 -8.95
CA LEU A 218 1.69 2.04 -9.71
C LEU A 218 1.32 0.67 -10.32
N ASN A 219 0.59 -0.13 -9.56
CA ASN A 219 0.04 -1.40 -10.01
C ASN A 219 -1.45 -1.46 -9.65
N PRO A 220 -2.36 -1.09 -10.58
CA PRO A 220 -3.78 -1.02 -10.28
C PRO A 220 -4.38 -2.34 -9.75
N ARG A 221 -3.87 -3.50 -10.20
CA ARG A 221 -4.36 -4.81 -9.74
C ARG A 221 -3.94 -5.13 -8.31
N LEU A 222 -2.69 -4.83 -7.94
CA LEU A 222 -2.24 -4.99 -6.55
C LEU A 222 -2.95 -4.02 -5.61
N VAL A 223 -3.18 -2.79 -6.08
CA VAL A 223 -3.98 -1.80 -5.35
C VAL A 223 -5.38 -2.33 -5.09
N GLU A 224 -6.09 -2.78 -6.13
CA GLU A 224 -7.43 -3.37 -6.01
C GLU A 224 -7.45 -4.53 -4.99
N GLN A 225 -6.50 -5.47 -5.08
CA GLN A 225 -6.40 -6.60 -4.15
C GLN A 225 -6.15 -6.17 -2.71
N GLN A 226 -5.28 -5.18 -2.48
CA GLN A 226 -5.03 -4.64 -1.14
C GLN A 226 -6.28 -3.97 -0.56
N LEU A 227 -7.06 -3.28 -1.38
CA LEU A 227 -8.29 -2.61 -0.97
C LEU A 227 -9.39 -3.61 -0.62
N VAL A 228 -9.56 -4.66 -1.41
CA VAL A 228 -10.51 -5.75 -1.14
C VAL A 228 -10.14 -6.50 0.14
N GLY A 229 -8.89 -6.94 0.27
CA GLY A 229 -8.43 -7.69 1.45
C GLY A 229 -8.48 -6.86 2.73
N GLY A 230 -8.12 -5.58 2.64
CA GLY A 230 -8.23 -4.66 3.78
C GLY A 230 -9.67 -4.38 4.19
N ALA A 231 -10.58 -4.18 3.23
CA ALA A 231 -11.99 -4.00 3.56
C ALA A 231 -12.58 -5.24 4.23
N TRP A 232 -12.19 -6.44 3.79
CA TRP A 232 -12.55 -7.69 4.46
C TRP A 232 -12.03 -7.74 5.91
N MET A 233 -10.77 -7.37 6.16
CA MET A 233 -10.24 -7.24 7.54
C MET A 233 -11.04 -6.22 8.36
N GLY A 234 -11.46 -5.12 7.74
CA GLY A 234 -12.32 -4.12 8.38
C GLY A 234 -13.70 -4.68 8.77
N VAL A 235 -14.33 -5.48 7.91
CA VAL A 235 -15.59 -6.18 8.23
C VAL A 235 -15.37 -7.16 9.37
N SER A 236 -14.27 -7.91 9.30
CA SER A 236 -13.90 -8.90 10.31
C SER A 236 -13.77 -8.29 11.71
N HIS A 237 -13.00 -7.20 11.81
CA HIS A 237 -12.86 -6.46 13.06
C HIS A 237 -14.18 -5.82 13.50
N ALA A 238 -14.99 -5.33 12.57
CA ALA A 238 -16.25 -4.70 12.92
C ALA A 238 -17.28 -5.68 13.52
N LEU A 239 -17.30 -6.95 13.07
CA LEU A 239 -18.41 -7.87 13.35
C LEU A 239 -18.02 -9.18 14.05
N PHE A 240 -16.76 -9.63 13.97
CA PHE A 240 -16.37 -10.99 14.35
C PHE A 240 -15.21 -11.06 15.35
N GLU A 241 -14.07 -10.46 15.00
CA GLU A 241 -12.79 -10.71 15.68
C GLU A 241 -12.71 -10.03 17.05
N THR A 242 -12.43 -10.80 18.11
CA THR A 242 -12.13 -10.26 19.44
C THR A 242 -11.39 -11.24 20.35
N PRO A 243 -10.36 -10.79 21.09
CA PRO A 243 -9.83 -11.52 22.25
C PRO A 243 -10.51 -11.12 23.58
N GLU A 244 -11.38 -10.10 23.57
CA GLU A 244 -12.19 -9.69 24.73
C GLU A 244 -13.28 -10.73 25.05
N PRO A 245 -13.73 -10.84 26.31
CA PRO A 245 -13.40 -9.99 27.47
C PRO A 245 -12.19 -10.45 28.28
N TYR A 246 -11.50 -11.50 27.83
CA TYR A 246 -10.46 -12.16 28.63
C TYR A 246 -9.05 -11.65 28.34
N TYR A 247 -8.86 -10.77 27.37
CA TYR A 247 -7.57 -10.15 27.12
C TYR A 247 -7.09 -9.35 28.36
N PRO A 248 -5.81 -9.40 28.74
CA PRO A 248 -4.69 -10.12 28.11
C PRO A 248 -4.41 -11.52 28.70
N ASP A 249 -5.34 -12.14 29.43
CA ASP A 249 -5.11 -13.44 30.09
C ASP A 249 -4.91 -14.57 29.05
N PRO A 250 -3.68 -15.11 28.92
CA PRO A 250 -3.38 -16.14 27.93
C PRO A 250 -4.10 -17.46 28.20
N ALA A 251 -4.58 -17.72 29.42
CA ALA A 251 -5.33 -18.93 29.74
C ALA A 251 -6.67 -19.02 28.98
N HIS A 252 -7.17 -17.88 28.52
CA HIS A 252 -8.41 -17.75 27.76
C HIS A 252 -8.17 -17.37 26.29
N GLY A 253 -6.93 -17.45 25.81
CA GLY A 253 -6.61 -17.19 24.41
C GLY A 253 -7.26 -18.22 23.49
N PRO A 254 -7.73 -17.81 22.30
CA PRO A 254 -8.31 -18.73 21.33
C PRO A 254 -7.26 -19.75 20.86
N ARG A 255 -7.66 -21.02 20.79
CA ARG A 255 -6.77 -22.14 20.42
C ARG A 255 -6.75 -22.43 18.93
N ASP A 256 -7.78 -21.99 18.21
CA ASP A 256 -7.96 -22.15 16.77
C ASP A 256 -8.91 -21.07 16.22
N PHE A 257 -9.20 -21.13 14.92
CA PHE A 257 -10.11 -20.22 14.23
C PHE A 257 -11.60 -20.53 14.42
N VAL A 258 -11.94 -21.53 15.23
CA VAL A 258 -13.32 -21.74 15.71
C VAL A 258 -13.57 -20.87 16.94
N GLU A 259 -12.55 -20.71 17.79
CA GLU A 259 -12.60 -19.82 18.96
C GLU A 259 -12.31 -18.36 18.60
N TYR A 260 -11.48 -18.11 17.59
CA TYR A 260 -11.28 -16.77 17.00
C TYR A 260 -11.97 -16.68 15.65
N LEU A 261 -13.24 -16.26 15.68
CA LEU A 261 -14.08 -16.22 14.49
C LEU A 261 -13.62 -15.12 13.53
N MET A 262 -13.43 -15.52 12.27
CA MET A 262 -13.23 -14.64 11.11
C MET A 262 -14.36 -14.90 10.09
N PRO A 263 -14.78 -13.89 9.31
CA PRO A 263 -15.80 -14.05 8.28
C PRO A 263 -15.32 -15.03 7.21
N GLY A 264 -16.20 -15.96 6.86
CA GLY A 264 -15.95 -16.93 5.80
C GLY A 264 -16.28 -16.39 4.40
N PRO A 265 -16.10 -17.20 3.34
CA PRO A 265 -16.43 -16.81 1.97
C PRO A 265 -17.91 -16.43 1.76
N GLY A 266 -18.81 -16.95 2.62
CA GLY A 266 -20.25 -16.62 2.58
C GLY A 266 -20.59 -15.25 3.18
N ASP A 267 -19.68 -14.66 3.95
CA ASP A 267 -19.84 -13.35 4.60
C ASP A 267 -19.29 -12.20 3.74
N ILE A 268 -18.72 -12.53 2.58
CA ILE A 268 -18.21 -11.56 1.62
C ILE A 268 -19.39 -10.91 0.88
N CYS A 269 -19.37 -9.59 0.79
CA CYS A 269 -20.33 -8.83 0.00
C CYS A 269 -19.68 -8.20 -1.24
N PRO A 270 -20.47 -7.86 -2.28
CA PRO A 270 -19.97 -7.07 -3.40
C PRO A 270 -19.35 -5.75 -2.93
N HIS A 271 -18.16 -5.43 -3.45
CA HIS A 271 -17.42 -4.22 -3.12
C HIS A 271 -17.02 -3.48 -4.39
N ASP A 272 -17.67 -2.33 -4.64
CA ASP A 272 -17.32 -1.45 -5.75
C ASP A 272 -16.31 -0.39 -5.29
N ILE A 273 -15.15 -0.35 -5.95
CA ILE A 273 -13.99 0.45 -5.53
C ILE A 273 -13.62 1.47 -6.60
N ALA A 274 -13.61 2.75 -6.24
CA ALA A 274 -13.07 3.84 -7.04
C ALA A 274 -11.68 4.26 -6.53
N VAL A 275 -10.68 4.26 -7.41
CA VAL A 275 -9.36 4.81 -7.12
C VAL A 275 -9.28 6.23 -7.65
N LEU A 276 -8.97 7.18 -6.77
CA LEU A 276 -8.79 8.59 -7.09
C LEU A 276 -7.30 8.91 -7.11
N GLU A 277 -6.77 9.27 -8.27
CA GLU A 277 -5.35 9.62 -8.37
C GLU A 277 -5.10 11.11 -8.09
N ARG A 278 -4.33 11.39 -7.03
CA ARG A 278 -3.82 12.72 -6.66
C ARG A 278 -2.34 12.60 -6.29
N PRO A 279 -1.44 12.60 -7.31
CA PRO A 279 -0.02 12.32 -7.12
C PRO A 279 0.62 13.08 -5.95
N ALA A 280 1.31 12.34 -5.07
CA ALA A 280 2.12 12.93 -4.01
C ALA A 280 3.37 13.57 -4.61
N ALA A 281 3.67 14.83 -4.25
CA ALA A 281 4.85 15.52 -4.80
C ALA A 281 6.18 14.85 -4.42
N ASP A 282 6.20 14.12 -3.31
CA ASP A 282 7.37 13.46 -2.73
C ASP A 282 7.37 11.94 -2.91
N GLY A 283 6.36 11.37 -3.57
CA GLY A 283 6.25 9.92 -3.78
C GLY A 283 6.89 9.46 -5.09
N PRO A 284 7.36 8.20 -5.19
CA PRO A 284 7.92 7.69 -6.44
C PRO A 284 6.82 7.66 -7.51
N PHE A 285 7.04 8.42 -8.58
CA PHE A 285 6.05 8.68 -9.63
C PHE A 285 4.68 9.20 -9.12
N GLY A 286 4.65 9.79 -7.92
CA GLY A 286 3.41 10.27 -7.29
C GLY A 286 2.71 9.28 -6.36
N ALA A 287 3.26 8.09 -6.13
CA ALA A 287 2.60 7.03 -5.39
C ALA A 287 2.63 7.19 -3.86
N LYS A 288 1.60 6.66 -3.21
CA LYS A 288 1.46 6.49 -1.74
C LYS A 288 1.26 5.00 -1.43
N GLY A 289 1.23 4.63 -0.14
CA GLY A 289 0.93 3.26 0.28
C GLY A 289 -0.51 3.08 0.78
N PRO A 290 -1.32 2.19 0.20
CA PRO A 290 -2.70 1.96 0.63
C PRO A 290 -2.83 0.87 1.71
N GLY A 291 -1.72 0.43 2.32
CA GLY A 291 -1.61 -0.85 3.02
C GLY A 291 -2.62 -1.06 4.15
N GLU A 292 -2.75 -0.08 5.05
CA GLU A 292 -3.58 -0.18 6.26
C GLU A 292 -4.92 0.55 6.14
N MET A 293 -4.97 1.66 5.41
CA MET A 293 -6.15 2.53 5.31
C MET A 293 -7.39 1.82 4.77
N CYS A 294 -7.23 0.70 4.06
CA CYS A 294 -8.32 -0.04 3.46
C CYS A 294 -9.29 -0.67 4.48
N ALA A 295 -8.83 -1.01 5.68
CA ALA A 295 -9.68 -1.55 6.75
C ALA A 295 -10.41 -0.46 7.55
N ASN A 296 -9.73 0.64 7.80
CA ASN A 296 -10.12 1.68 8.75
C ASN A 296 -11.53 2.29 8.54
N PRO A 297 -12.00 2.61 7.32
CA PRO A 297 -13.30 3.27 7.17
C PRO A 297 -14.47 2.29 7.32
N VAL A 298 -14.22 0.97 7.30
CA VAL A 298 -15.28 -0.04 7.38
C VAL A 298 -15.96 -0.02 8.75
N LEU A 299 -15.17 0.00 9.83
CA LEU A 299 -15.65 -0.08 11.22
C LEU A 299 -16.74 1.00 11.52
N PRO A 300 -16.44 2.31 11.35
CA PRO A 300 -17.44 3.36 11.58
C PRO A 300 -18.57 3.35 10.55
N ALA A 301 -18.34 2.93 9.30
CA ALA A 301 -19.39 2.84 8.29
C ALA A 301 -20.42 1.77 8.66
N VAL A 302 -19.97 0.60 9.13
CA VAL A 302 -20.83 -0.49 9.62
C VAL A 302 -21.62 -0.04 10.85
N ALA A 303 -20.97 0.59 11.84
CA ALA A 303 -21.67 1.12 13.02
C ALA A 303 -22.75 2.14 12.65
N ASN A 304 -22.46 3.04 11.70
CA ASN A 304 -23.44 4.00 11.18
C ASN A 304 -24.57 3.32 10.39
N ALA A 305 -24.28 2.24 9.67
CA ALA A 305 -25.28 1.49 8.91
C ALA A 305 -26.25 0.75 9.84
N ILE A 306 -25.75 0.18 10.94
CA ILE A 306 -26.58 -0.44 11.98
C ILE A 306 -27.48 0.60 12.66
N PHE A 307 -26.93 1.77 13.00
CA PHE A 307 -27.75 2.88 13.52
C PHE A 307 -28.85 3.27 12.53
N ASN A 308 -28.55 3.35 11.23
CA ASN A 308 -29.56 3.65 10.22
C ASN A 308 -30.63 2.54 10.12
N ALA A 309 -30.22 1.27 10.22
CA ALA A 309 -31.11 0.11 10.11
C ALA A 309 -32.10 0.00 11.28
N VAL A 310 -31.64 0.12 12.52
CA VAL A 310 -32.43 -0.24 13.72
C VAL A 310 -32.44 0.84 14.81
N GLY A 311 -31.74 1.96 14.61
CA GLY A 311 -31.74 3.13 15.52
C GLY A 311 -30.79 3.04 16.71
N VAL A 312 -30.05 1.93 16.87
CA VAL A 312 -29.13 1.73 18.01
C VAL A 312 -27.73 2.24 17.67
N ARG A 313 -27.07 2.89 18.64
CA ARG A 313 -25.66 3.31 18.53
C ARG A 313 -24.78 2.23 19.14
N MET A 314 -23.86 1.70 18.33
CA MET A 314 -22.86 0.73 18.77
C MET A 314 -21.55 1.47 19.02
N ASP A 315 -21.09 1.46 20.26
CA ASP A 315 -19.88 2.12 20.76
C ASP A 315 -18.78 1.14 21.16
N GLU A 316 -19.06 -0.16 21.08
CA GLU A 316 -18.11 -1.23 21.37
C GLU A 316 -17.95 -2.17 20.16
N LEU A 317 -16.70 -2.44 19.80
CA LEU A 317 -16.34 -3.47 18.82
C LEU A 317 -15.94 -4.79 19.51
N PRO A 318 -16.03 -5.92 18.80
CA PRO A 318 -16.85 -6.10 17.61
C PRO A 318 -18.34 -5.96 17.95
N ILE A 319 -19.13 -5.63 16.93
CA ILE A 319 -20.58 -5.43 17.01
C ILE A 319 -21.27 -6.79 16.86
N THR A 320 -21.21 -7.60 17.92
CA THR A 320 -21.76 -8.96 17.91
C THR A 320 -23.29 -8.95 17.88
N PRO A 321 -23.93 -10.03 17.37
CA PRO A 321 -25.40 -10.13 17.38
C PRO A 321 -26.02 -9.94 18.76
N GLU A 322 -25.36 -10.46 19.80
CA GLU A 322 -25.80 -10.30 21.19
C GLU A 322 -25.85 -8.83 21.63
N LYS A 323 -24.82 -8.04 21.31
CA LYS A 323 -24.76 -6.61 21.65
C LYS A 323 -25.87 -5.84 20.91
N VAL A 324 -26.07 -6.13 19.62
CA VAL A 324 -27.14 -5.52 18.81
C VAL A 324 -28.52 -5.85 19.39
N LEU A 325 -28.79 -7.13 19.67
CA LEU A 325 -30.09 -7.56 20.19
C LEU A 325 -30.39 -6.96 21.57
N ARG A 326 -29.38 -6.89 22.46
CA ARG A 326 -29.50 -6.21 23.76
C ARG A 326 -29.84 -4.75 23.59
N ALA A 327 -29.15 -4.04 22.69
CA ALA A 327 -29.41 -2.62 22.42
C ALA A 327 -30.82 -2.39 21.86
N ILE A 328 -31.28 -3.22 20.91
CA ILE A 328 -32.63 -3.15 20.35
C ILE A 328 -33.69 -3.34 21.45
N LYS A 329 -33.50 -4.35 22.32
CA LYS A 329 -34.40 -4.61 23.45
C LYS A 329 -34.43 -3.46 24.45
N ALA A 330 -33.26 -2.91 24.81
CA ALA A 330 -33.16 -1.76 25.71
C ALA A 330 -33.87 -0.51 25.15
N GLN A 331 -33.87 -0.34 23.83
CA GLN A 331 -34.60 0.72 23.12
C GLN A 331 -36.12 0.47 23.03
N GLY A 332 -36.61 -0.72 23.39
CA GLY A 332 -38.02 -1.12 23.24
C GLY A 332 -38.39 -1.51 21.81
N GLY A 333 -37.43 -1.91 20.98
CA GLY A 333 -37.62 -2.35 19.60
C GLY A 333 -36.79 -1.56 18.58
N ALA A 334 -36.71 -2.12 17.36
CA ALA A 334 -36.00 -1.50 16.25
C ALA A 334 -36.71 -0.20 15.83
N ARG A 335 -35.92 0.85 15.56
CA ARG A 335 -36.39 2.16 15.09
C ARG A 335 -35.62 2.56 13.83
N PRO A 336 -35.97 2.01 12.66
CA PRO A 336 -35.30 2.33 11.39
C PRO A 336 -35.34 3.83 11.11
N GLN A 337 -34.21 4.37 10.66
CA GLN A 337 -34.10 5.78 10.31
C GLN A 337 -34.54 5.99 8.86
N ALA A 338 -35.07 7.17 8.55
CA ALA A 338 -35.47 7.50 7.18
C ALA A 338 -34.27 7.41 6.23
N ARG A 339 -34.46 6.76 5.07
CA ARG A 339 -33.48 6.78 3.97
C ARG A 339 -33.45 8.21 3.41
N ARG A 340 -32.37 8.94 3.68
CA ARG A 340 -32.05 10.19 2.96
C ARG A 340 -31.21 9.88 1.74
#